data_AF-A0A0S6XGW1-F1
#
_entry.id   AF-A0A0S6XGW1-F1
#
_cell.length_a   1.000
_cell.length_b   1.000
_cell.length_c   1.000
_cell.angle_alpha   90.00
_cell.angle_beta   90.00
_cell.angle_gamma   90.00
#
_symmetry.space_group_name_H-M   'P 1'
#
loop_
_entity.id
_entity.type
_entity.pdbx_description
1 polymer ?
#
loop_
_entity_poly.entity_id
_entity_poly.type
_entity_poly.pdbx_seq_one_letter_code
_entity_poly.pdbx_strand_id
1 'polypeptide(L)'
;MAAAKRAQALLTKSETRAAQTALSRGTSIAAAASATVEGEVKLRATGKAIEKALSVAGWLRERGCVVVIRTGSVAAVDDVVKDGEEERQDEETEVPLARMRFTSMVEVVVTRAG
;
A
#
# COMPACT_ATOMS: atom_id res chain seq x y z
N MET A 1 -1.21 6.83 14.50
CA MET A 1 0.20 6.66 14.13
C MET A 1 0.71 5.22 13.92
N ALA A 2 -0.13 4.17 13.98
CA ALA A 2 0.36 2.78 13.81
C ALA A 2 0.91 2.47 12.39
N ALA A 3 0.28 2.98 11.34
CA ALA A 3 0.71 2.74 9.95
C ALA A 3 2.11 3.31 9.68
N ALA A 4 2.40 4.52 10.16
CA ALA A 4 3.71 5.15 9.99
C ALA A 4 4.83 4.37 10.71
N LYS A 5 4.58 3.92 11.95
CA LYS A 5 5.52 3.06 12.69
C LYS A 5 5.76 1.74 11.97
N ARG A 6 4.72 1.13 11.39
CA ARG A 6 4.86 -0.09 10.58
C ARG A 6 5.69 0.15 9.32
N ALA A 7 5.48 1.27 8.63
CA ALA A 7 6.28 1.62 7.45
C ALA A 7 7.77 1.76 7.81
N GLN A 8 8.10 2.45 8.90
CA GLN A 8 9.48 2.54 9.38
C GLN A 8 10.07 1.17 9.73
N ALA A 9 9.32 0.34 10.46
CA ALA A 9 9.78 -1.00 10.82
C ALA A 9 10.03 -1.89 9.59
N LEU A 10 9.24 -1.74 8.53
CA LEU A 10 9.43 -2.47 7.27
C LEU A 10 10.68 -1.99 6.54
N LEU A 11 10.94 -0.68 6.50
CA LEU A 11 12.17 -0.13 5.92
C LEU A 11 13.42 -0.64 6.65
N THR A 12 13.42 -0.64 7.98
CA THR A 12 14.54 -1.20 8.77
C THR A 12 14.71 -2.70 8.55
N LYS A 13 13.61 -3.45 8.40
CA LYS A 13 13.67 -4.87 8.07
C LYS A 13 14.24 -5.13 6.67
N SER A 14 13.94 -4.29 5.67
CA SER A 14 14.54 -4.44 4.34
C SER A 14 16.04 -4.21 4.35
N GLU A 15 16.53 -3.23 5.11
CA GLU A 15 17.97 -2.93 5.21
C GLU A 15 18.74 -4.01 5.96
N THR A 16 18.20 -4.49 7.08
CA THR A 16 18.83 -5.59 7.82
C THR A 16 18.90 -6.87 6.98
N ARG A 17 17.85 -7.18 6.20
CA ARG A 17 17.88 -8.28 5.24
C ARG A 17 18.94 -8.06 4.16
N ALA A 18 19.09 -6.84 3.66
CA ALA A 18 20.09 -6.49 2.67
C ALA A 18 21.51 -6.72 3.19
N ALA A 19 21.83 -6.19 4.36
CA ALA A 19 23.11 -6.36 5.01
C ALA A 19 23.42 -7.83 5.31
N GLN A 20 22.45 -8.59 5.82
CA GLN A 20 22.60 -10.04 6.04
C GLN A 20 22.86 -10.80 4.74
N THR A 21 22.18 -10.42 3.66
CA THR A 21 22.36 -11.04 2.34
C THR A 21 23.72 -10.71 1.73
N ALA A 22 24.26 -9.51 1.95
CA ALA A 22 25.61 -9.16 1.52
C ALA A 22 26.66 -9.97 2.30
N LEU A 23 26.46 -10.11 3.62
CA LEU A 23 27.37 -10.86 4.48
C LEU A 23 27.38 -12.35 4.13
N SER A 24 26.23 -12.96 3.84
CA SER A 24 26.16 -14.36 3.40
C SER A 24 26.82 -14.63 2.04
N ARG A 25 27.01 -13.59 1.21
CA ARG A 25 27.78 -13.65 -0.05
C ARG A 25 29.28 -13.41 0.14
N GLY A 26 29.78 -13.34 1.38
CA GLY A 26 31.19 -13.13 1.68
C GLY A 26 31.67 -11.69 1.48
N THR A 27 30.74 -10.72 1.44
CA THR A 27 31.09 -9.29 1.40
C THR A 27 31.67 -8.87 2.76
N SER A 28 32.68 -7.98 2.76
CA SER A 28 33.27 -7.49 4.01
C SER A 28 32.22 -6.78 4.88
N ILE A 29 32.42 -6.76 6.20
CA ILE A 29 31.47 -6.13 7.15
C ILE A 29 31.24 -4.66 6.79
N ALA A 30 32.29 -3.93 6.38
CA ALA A 30 32.16 -2.54 5.96
C ALA A 30 31.27 -2.39 4.72
N ALA A 31 31.48 -3.24 3.70
CA ALA A 31 30.67 -3.20 2.48
C ALA A 31 29.25 -3.74 2.69
N ALA A 32 29.04 -4.68 3.62
CA ALA A 32 27.72 -5.17 4.01
C ALA A 32 26.94 -4.13 4.85
N ALA A 33 27.63 -3.34 5.68
CA ALA A 33 27.04 -2.21 6.40
C ALA A 33 26.65 -1.07 5.45
N SER A 34 27.39 -0.88 4.36
CA SER A 34 27.07 0.05 3.28
C SER A 34 26.13 -0.53 2.22
N ALA A 35 25.67 -1.78 2.37
CA ALA A 35 24.71 -2.39 1.45
C ALA A 35 23.31 -1.80 1.68
N THR A 36 23.09 -0.59 1.16
CA THR A 36 21.78 0.03 1.06
C THR A 36 21.04 -0.62 -0.11
N VAL A 37 20.27 -1.68 0.16
CA VAL A 37 19.17 -1.97 -0.78
C VAL A 37 18.18 -0.83 -0.63
N GLU A 38 17.77 -0.25 -1.75
CA GLU A 38 16.67 0.71 -1.82
C GLU A 38 15.38 0.04 -1.35
N GLY A 39 15.19 -0.01 -0.03
CA GLY A 39 13.98 -0.49 0.61
C GLY A 39 12.84 0.45 0.28
N GLU A 40 11.82 -0.06 -0.39
CA GLU A 40 10.63 0.70 -0.76
C GLU A 40 9.42 0.16 0.02
N VAL A 41 8.67 1.06 0.66
CA VAL A 41 7.37 0.74 1.25
C VAL A 41 6.27 1.47 0.50
N LYS A 42 5.30 0.71 -0.01
CA LYS A 42 4.11 1.24 -0.71
C LYS A 42 2.90 1.18 0.21
N LEU A 43 2.27 2.32 0.43
CA LEU A 43 1.01 2.43 1.15
C LEU A 43 -0.09 2.81 0.16
N ARG A 44 -1.02 1.89 -0.10
CA ARG A 44 -2.19 2.16 -0.94
C ARG A 44 -3.40 2.44 -0.08
N ALA A 45 -4.16 3.46 -0.43
CA ALA A 45 -5.37 3.85 0.27
C ALA A 45 -6.47 4.31 -0.69
N THR A 46 -7.72 4.04 -0.33
CA THR A 46 -8.93 4.42 -1.06
C THR A 46 -9.93 5.09 -0.11
N GLY A 47 -10.86 5.88 -0.66
CA GLY A 47 -11.93 6.53 0.10
C GLY A 47 -11.42 7.29 1.34
N LYS A 48 -12.06 7.06 2.50
CA LYS A 48 -11.72 7.73 3.77
C LYS A 48 -10.28 7.47 4.25
N ALA A 49 -9.63 6.40 3.79
CA ALA A 49 -8.26 6.09 4.21
C ALA A 49 -7.21 6.99 3.52
N ILE A 50 -7.57 7.69 2.45
CA ILE A 50 -6.65 8.57 1.70
C ILE A 50 -6.09 9.67 2.60
N GLU A 51 -6.94 10.34 3.38
CA GLU A 51 -6.52 11.39 4.32
C GLU A 51 -5.46 10.89 5.29
N LYS A 52 -5.68 9.69 5.85
CA LYS A 52 -4.74 9.05 6.77
C LYS A 52 -3.42 8.67 6.08
N ALA A 53 -3.47 8.22 4.83
CA ALA A 53 -2.26 7.91 4.06
C ALA A 53 -1.42 9.16 3.80
N LEU A 54 -2.06 10.28 3.48
CA LEU A 54 -1.38 11.58 3.29
C LEU A 54 -0.80 12.12 4.60
N SER A 55 -1.49 11.96 5.73
CA SER A 55 -0.95 12.31 7.05
C SER A 55 0.29 11.46 7.39
N VAL A 56 0.27 10.16 7.09
CA VAL A 56 1.44 9.28 7.24
C VAL A 56 2.59 9.71 6.34
N ALA A 57 2.29 10.09 5.09
CA ALA A 57 3.27 10.61 4.14
C ALA A 57 4.00 11.85 4.68
N GLY A 58 3.24 12.83 5.19
CA GLY A 58 3.80 14.04 5.81
C GLY A 58 4.72 13.73 6.97
N TRP A 59 4.28 12.87 7.88
CA TRP A 59 5.09 12.47 9.04
C TRP A 59 6.37 11.71 8.69
N LEU A 60 6.34 10.88 7.64
CA LEU A 60 7.54 10.18 7.16
C LEU A 60 8.52 11.15 6.51
N ARG A 61 8.02 12.13 5.75
CA ARG A 61 8.82 13.19 5.15
C ARG A 61 9.54 14.04 6.20
N GLU A 62 8.85 14.42 7.28
CA GLU A 62 9.45 15.16 8.41
C GLU A 62 10.60 14.39 9.10
N ARG A 63 10.65 13.08 8.93
CA ARG A 63 11.69 12.20 9.49
C ARG A 63 12.79 11.83 8.49
N GLY A 64 12.88 12.58 7.38
CA GLY A 64 13.94 12.40 6.38
C GLY A 64 13.73 11.21 5.45
N CYS A 65 12.51 10.68 5.33
CA CYS A 65 12.20 9.72 4.27
C CYS A 65 11.88 10.47 2.97
N VAL A 66 12.26 9.89 1.83
CA VAL A 66 11.82 10.33 0.51
C VAL A 66 10.43 9.76 0.27
N VAL A 67 9.50 10.61 -0.16
CA VAL A 67 8.09 10.23 -0.36
C VAL A 67 7.63 10.64 -1.75
N VAL A 68 7.10 9.69 -2.49
CA VAL A 68 6.49 9.90 -3.82
C VAL A 68 5.02 9.51 -3.74
N ILE A 69 4.14 10.38 -4.22
CA ILE A 69 2.69 10.15 -4.22
C ILE A 69 2.23 9.92 -5.66
N ARG A 70 1.49 8.84 -5.88
CA ARG A 70 0.85 8.53 -7.16
C ARG A 70 -0.65 8.40 -6.96
N THR A 71 -1.42 8.89 -7.92
CA THR A 71 -2.87 8.71 -7.96
C THR A 71 -3.23 7.60 -8.95
N GLY A 72 -4.38 6.98 -8.76
CA GLY A 72 -4.92 5.99 -9.67
C GLY A 72 -6.35 5.64 -9.33
N SER A 73 -6.84 4.58 -9.95
CA SER A 73 -8.17 4.02 -9.68
C SER A 73 -8.04 2.52 -9.45
N VAL A 74 -8.88 1.97 -8.58
CA VAL A 74 -9.00 0.53 -8.36
C VAL A 74 -10.47 0.12 -8.49
N ALA A 75 -10.71 -1.07 -9.02
CA ALA A 75 -12.03 -1.66 -9.09
C ALA A 75 -12.31 -2.48 -7.84
N ALA A 76 -13.46 -2.26 -7.22
CA ALA A 76 -14.05 -3.19 -6.25
C ALA A 76 -15.16 -3.96 -6.97
N VAL A 77 -15.15 -5.28 -6.78
CA VAL A 77 -16.18 -6.18 -7.30
C VAL A 77 -16.97 -6.64 -6.08
N ASP A 78 -18.25 -6.27 -6.01
CA ASP A 78 -19.15 -6.66 -4.93
C ASP A 78 -20.23 -7.58 -5.49
N ASP A 79 -20.58 -8.62 -4.75
CA ASP A 79 -21.76 -9.44 -5.08
C ASP A 79 -23.04 -8.62 -4.85
N VAL A 80 -24.02 -8.80 -5.73
CA VAL A 80 -25.34 -8.16 -5.61
C VAL A 80 -26.37 -9.24 -5.31
N VAL A 81 -26.92 -9.22 -4.10
CA VAL A 81 -28.00 -10.10 -3.68
C VAL A 81 -29.32 -9.35 -3.79
N LYS A 82 -30.34 -9.95 -4.40
CA LYS A 82 -31.72 -9.45 -4.32
C LYS A 82 -32.27 -9.84 -2.94
N ASP A 83 -32.65 -8.88 -2.12
CA ASP A 83 -33.46 -9.17 -0.94
C ASP A 83 -34.82 -9.69 -1.43
N GLY A 84 -35.14 -10.93 -1.08
CA GLY A 84 -36.37 -11.58 -1.49
C GLY A 84 -37.54 -11.10 -0.64
N GLU A 85 -38.40 -10.28 -1.22
CA GLU A 85 -39.84 -10.16 -0.92
C GLU A 85 -40.58 -9.27 -1.92
N GLU A 86 -40.36 -9.47 -3.24
CA GLU A 86 -41.39 -9.11 -4.22
C GLU A 86 -41.45 -10.21 -5.28
N GLU A 87 -42.30 -11.20 -5.02
CA GLU A 87 -42.97 -11.96 -6.06
C GLU A 87 -43.85 -10.99 -6.87
N ARG A 88 -43.25 -10.29 -7.82
CA ARG A 88 -43.98 -9.80 -8.99
C ARG A 88 -43.21 -10.24 -10.22
N GLN A 89 -43.76 -11.30 -10.80
CA GLN A 89 -43.68 -11.58 -12.23
C GLN A 89 -43.87 -10.25 -12.95
N ASP A 90 -42.81 -9.78 -13.61
CA ASP A 90 -42.81 -9.22 -14.95
C ASP A 90 -41.50 -8.44 -15.15
N GLU A 91 -40.87 -8.66 -16.32
CA GLU A 91 -39.64 -8.05 -16.83
C GLU A 91 -38.31 -8.63 -16.32
N GLU A 92 -37.84 -9.59 -17.13
CA GLU A 92 -36.49 -10.10 -17.40
C GLU A 92 -35.37 -9.04 -17.31
N THR A 93 -35.14 -8.48 -16.12
CA THR A 93 -33.90 -7.75 -15.83
C THR A 93 -33.00 -8.69 -15.06
N GLU A 94 -32.12 -9.37 -15.80
CA GLU A 94 -31.01 -10.15 -15.26
C GLU A 94 -30.17 -9.22 -14.38
N VAL A 95 -30.40 -9.22 -13.07
CA VAL A 95 -29.59 -8.41 -12.17
C VAL A 95 -28.21 -9.07 -12.12
N PRO A 96 -27.13 -8.34 -12.48
CA PRO A 96 -25.82 -8.93 -12.53
C PRO A 96 -25.43 -9.40 -11.13
N LEU A 97 -25.04 -10.67 -11.03
CA LEU A 97 -24.60 -11.30 -9.78
C LEU A 97 -23.43 -10.55 -9.11
N ALA A 98 -22.64 -9.83 -9.91
CA ALA A 98 -21.53 -9.01 -9.45
C ALA A 98 -21.62 -7.59 -10.04
N ARG A 99 -21.37 -6.59 -9.19
CA ARG A 99 -21.24 -5.17 -9.59
C ARG A 99 -19.81 -4.70 -9.41
N MET A 100 -19.24 -4.16 -10.48
CA MET A 100 -17.94 -3.50 -10.47
C MET A 100 -18.12 -2.00 -10.19
N ARG A 101 -17.37 -1.46 -9.23
CA ARG A 101 -17.28 -0.02 -8.95
C ARG A 101 -15.84 0.44 -8.97
N PHE A 102 -15.56 1.56 -9.61
CA PHE A 102 -14.23 2.17 -9.58
C PHE A 102 -14.15 3.20 -8.44
N THR A 103 -13.04 3.19 -7.70
CA THR A 103 -12.75 4.16 -6.65
C THR A 103 -11.36 4.74 -6.83
N SER A 104 -11.21 6.02 -6.50
CA SER A 104 -9.91 6.69 -6.49
C SER A 104 -8.98 6.07 -5.45
N MET A 105 -7.72 5.97 -5.82
CA MET A 105 -6.65 5.39 -5.01
C MET A 105 -5.46 6.34 -4.97
N VAL A 106 -4.81 6.38 -3.81
CA VAL A 106 -3.49 7.01 -3.64
C VAL A 106 -2.49 5.95 -3.24
N GLU A 107 -1.36 5.91 -3.92
CA GLU A 107 -0.17 5.15 -3.55
C GLU A 107 0.89 6.11 -3.02
N VAL A 108 1.23 5.97 -1.73
CA VAL A 108 2.36 6.65 -1.10
C VAL A 108 3.55 5.69 -1.10
N VAL A 109 4.55 6.02 -1.89
CA VAL A 109 5.83 5.33 -1.97
C VAL A 109 6.81 5.99 -1.01
N VAL A 110 7.47 5.21 -0.17
CA VAL A 110 8.41 5.69 0.85
C VAL A 110 9.73 4.95 0.72
N THR A 111 10.82 5.69 0.63
CA THR A 111 12.21 5.19 0.67
C THR A 111 13.02 5.99 1.69
N ARG A 112 14.17 5.46 2.14
CA ARG A 112 15.11 6.25 2.95
C ARG A 112 15.78 7.32 2.08
N ALA A 113 16.08 8.48 2.67
CA ALA A 113 17.09 9.35 2.11
C ALA A 113 18.45 8.66 2.24
N GLY A 114 19.19 8.59 1.13
CA GLY A 114 20.54 8.05 1.08
C GLY A 114 21.56 8.91 1.81
#